data_AF-A0A6A4KF36-F1
#
_entry.id   AF-A0A6A4KF36-F1
#
_cell.length_a   1.000
_cell.length_b   1.000
_cell.length_c   1.000
_cell.angle_alpha   90.00
_cell.angle_beta   90.00
_cell.angle_gamma   90.00
#
_symmetry.space_group_name_H-M   'P 1'
#
loop_
_entity.id
_entity.type
_entity.pdbx_description
1 polymer ?
#
loop_
_entity_poly.entity_id
_entity_poly.type
_entity_poly.pdbx_seq_one_letter_code
_entity_poly.pdbx_strand_id
1 'polypeptide(L)'
;MIQGENYGEGITFFLSPNGSNIPPDSGSGRSVVSQYWENDISDGIPNEAQIKYDSSTKNLSVTYFKNGGAVFKNLDFLVDLRAHLPEYVTFGFSGSTGSSYEKNSIQKFSTARLRIDEGEKEAAKEGVG
;
A
#
# COMPACT_ATOMS: atom_id res chain seq x y z
N MET A 1 26.53 -17.11 21.67
CA MET A 1 26.44 -16.63 20.28
C MET A 1 24.97 -16.56 19.94
N ILE A 2 24.35 -15.39 20.06
CA ILE A 2 22.92 -15.19 19.80
C ILE A 2 22.78 -15.01 18.29
N GLN A 3 22.18 -15.98 17.60
CA GLN A 3 21.90 -15.89 16.17
C GLN A 3 20.51 -15.26 15.95
N GLY A 4 20.44 -14.32 15.01
CA GLY A 4 19.21 -13.97 14.30
C GLY A 4 18.57 -12.63 14.70
N GLU A 5 19.28 -11.51 14.51
CA GLU A 5 18.58 -10.25 14.24
C GLU A 5 17.91 -10.41 12.86
N ASN A 6 16.61 -10.72 12.83
CA ASN A 6 15.84 -10.84 11.60
C ASN A 6 15.62 -9.43 11.04
N TYR A 7 16.61 -8.90 10.32
CA TYR A 7 16.44 -7.65 9.60
C TYR A 7 15.44 -7.84 8.46
N GLY A 8 14.47 -6.92 8.34
CA GLY A 8 13.55 -6.88 7.21
C GLY A 8 14.26 -6.37 5.96
N GLU A 9 14.07 -7.05 4.84
CA GLU A 9 14.57 -6.66 3.51
C GLU A 9 13.38 -6.25 2.63
N GLY A 10 13.58 -5.22 1.80
CA GLY A 10 12.65 -4.81 0.75
C GLY A 10 12.02 -3.43 0.91
N ILE A 11 10.91 -3.23 0.19
CA ILE A 11 10.16 -1.96 0.11
C ILE A 11 8.76 -2.15 0.70
N THR A 12 8.28 -1.15 1.43
CA THR A 12 6.92 -1.07 1.94
C THR A 12 6.26 0.26 1.57
N PHE A 13 4.93 0.27 1.47
CA PHE A 13 4.12 1.49 1.40
C PHE A 13 3.30 1.62 2.67
N PHE A 14 3.03 2.85 3.09
CA PHE A 14 2.25 3.11 4.29
C PHE A 14 1.21 4.21 4.06
N LEU A 15 0.17 4.16 4.90
CA LEU A 15 -0.83 5.22 5.07
C LEU A 15 -0.77 5.66 6.54
N SER A 16 -0.68 6.96 6.78
CA SER A 16 -0.67 7.52 8.12
C SER A 16 -1.60 8.74 8.21
N PRO A 17 -2.19 9.04 9.38
CA PRO A 17 -2.87 10.31 9.59
C PRO A 17 -1.99 11.49 9.19
N ASN A 18 -2.56 12.50 8.56
CA ASN A 18 -1.80 13.68 8.15
C ASN A 18 -1.18 14.37 9.39
N GLY A 19 0.09 14.75 9.30
CA GLY A 19 0.85 15.33 10.43
C GLY A 19 1.37 14.30 11.44
N SER A 20 1.27 13.00 11.16
CA SER A 20 1.92 11.98 11.99
C SER A 20 3.44 12.12 11.92
N ASN A 21 4.08 12.17 13.08
CA ASN A 21 5.52 11.96 13.18
C ASN A 21 5.78 10.45 13.13
N ILE A 22 6.55 10.00 12.15
CA ILE A 22 7.06 8.63 12.11
C ILE A 22 8.38 8.64 12.89
N PRO A 23 8.45 8.02 14.08
CA PRO A 23 9.68 7.96 14.85
C PRO A 23 10.82 7.33 14.03
N PRO A 24 12.09 7.73 14.26
CA PRO A 24 13.22 6.95 13.81
C PRO A 24 13.06 5.47 14.24
N ASP A 25 13.51 4.56 13.39
CA ASP A 25 13.49 3.10 13.65
C ASP A 25 12.09 2.48 13.82
N SER A 26 11.05 3.11 13.25
CA SER A 26 9.72 2.52 13.19
C SER A 26 9.70 1.30 12.25
N GLY A 27 9.70 0.09 12.82
CA GLY A 27 9.64 -1.17 12.07
C GLY A 27 8.25 -1.48 11.52
N SER A 28 8.17 -2.41 10.56
CA SER A 28 6.89 -2.92 10.06
C SER A 28 6.27 -3.92 11.03
N GLY A 29 4.94 -3.88 11.19
CA GLY A 29 4.19 -4.81 12.01
C GLY A 29 4.05 -6.20 11.38
N ARG A 30 3.43 -7.14 12.11
CA ARG A 30 3.15 -8.50 11.62
C ARG A 30 2.21 -8.45 10.41
N SER A 31 2.62 -9.04 9.28
CA SER A 31 1.77 -9.12 8.09
C SER A 31 0.53 -9.99 8.33
N VAL A 32 -0.61 -9.55 7.81
CA VAL A 32 -1.89 -10.29 7.87
C VAL A 32 -2.03 -11.24 6.68
N VAL A 33 -1.48 -10.87 5.53
CA VAL A 33 -1.45 -11.68 4.30
C VAL A 33 -0.05 -11.57 3.70
N SER A 34 0.59 -12.70 3.42
CA SER A 34 1.91 -12.74 2.81
C SER A 34 1.93 -13.74 1.68
N GLN A 35 2.72 -13.46 0.65
CA GLN A 35 2.94 -14.38 -0.44
C GLN A 35 4.41 -14.33 -0.84
N TYR A 36 4.97 -15.49 -1.18
CA TYR A 36 6.33 -15.57 -1.68
C TYR A 36 6.44 -14.88 -3.04
N TRP A 37 7.51 -14.11 -3.21
CA TRP A 37 7.76 -13.30 -4.39
C TRP A 37 9.09 -13.71 -5.04
N GLU A 38 9.00 -14.39 -6.19
CA GLU A 38 10.15 -14.52 -7.09
C GLU A 38 10.34 -13.19 -7.80
N ASN A 39 11.41 -12.49 -7.47
CA ASN A 39 11.79 -11.32 -8.24
C ASN A 39 13.14 -11.47 -8.89
N ASP A 40 13.14 -11.19 -10.19
CA ASP A 40 14.30 -11.28 -11.07
C ASP A 40 15.16 -10.00 -10.92
N ILE A 41 15.35 -9.54 -9.66
CA ILE A 41 16.15 -8.35 -9.33
C ILE A 41 17.58 -8.52 -9.86
N SER A 42 18.09 -9.76 -9.89
CA SER A 42 19.42 -10.10 -10.40
C SER A 42 19.63 -9.70 -11.87
N ASP A 43 18.57 -9.68 -12.67
CA ASP A 43 18.63 -9.39 -14.10
C ASP A 43 18.43 -7.89 -14.39
N GLY A 44 18.29 -7.06 -13.36
CA GLY A 44 18.05 -5.61 -13.48
C GLY A 44 16.71 -5.25 -14.11
N ILE A 45 15.78 -6.20 -14.18
CA ILE A 45 14.45 -5.99 -14.75
C ILE A 45 13.60 -5.18 -13.75
N PRO A 46 12.98 -4.06 -14.18
CA PRO A 46 12.10 -3.30 -13.30
C PRO A 46 10.89 -4.14 -12.87
N ASN A 47 10.65 -4.13 -11.57
CA ASN A 47 9.49 -4.74 -10.94
C ASN A 47 8.35 -3.73 -10.87
N GLU A 48 7.14 -4.13 -11.21
CA GLU A 48 5.96 -3.25 -11.20
C GLU A 48 4.89 -3.81 -10.26
N ALA A 49 4.33 -2.93 -9.42
CA ALA A 49 3.24 -3.24 -8.52
C ALA A 49 2.16 -2.16 -8.58
N GLN A 50 0.90 -2.58 -8.49
CA GLN A 50 -0.27 -1.72 -8.40
C GLN A 50 -1.01 -2.00 -7.11
N ILE A 51 -1.31 -0.94 -6.36
CA ILE A 51 -2.11 -1.01 -5.13
C ILE A 51 -3.48 -0.42 -5.46
N LYS A 52 -4.55 -1.12 -5.09
CA LYS A 52 -5.93 -0.67 -5.30
C LYS A 52 -6.74 -0.88 -4.03
N TYR A 53 -7.59 0.09 -3.71
CA TYR A 53 -8.63 -0.07 -2.70
C TYR A 53 -10.00 0.15 -3.33
N ASP A 54 -10.93 -0.78 -3.08
CA ASP A 54 -12.33 -0.65 -3.45
C ASP A 54 -13.18 -0.52 -2.17
N SER A 55 -13.75 0.66 -1.95
CA SER A 55 -14.53 0.97 -0.74
C SER A 55 -15.87 0.23 -0.67
N SER A 56 -16.43 -0.18 -1.81
CA SER A 56 -17.70 -0.91 -1.86
C SER A 56 -17.55 -2.34 -1.38
N THR A 57 -16.44 -2.98 -1.73
CA THR A 57 -16.10 -4.35 -1.32
C THR A 57 -15.17 -4.39 -0.12
N LYS A 58 -14.64 -3.24 0.30
CA LYS A 58 -13.64 -3.09 1.37
C LYS A 58 -12.38 -3.91 1.09
N ASN A 59 -12.02 -4.07 -0.19
CA ASN A 59 -10.88 -4.89 -0.60
C ASN A 59 -9.67 -3.99 -0.90
N LEU A 60 -8.59 -4.20 -0.15
CA LEU A 60 -7.26 -3.68 -0.46
C LEU A 60 -6.50 -4.78 -1.21
N SER A 61 -6.11 -4.50 -2.45
CA SER A 61 -5.36 -5.45 -3.26
C SER A 61 -4.03 -4.90 -3.75
N VAL A 62 -3.06 -5.80 -3.87
CA VAL A 62 -1.74 -5.55 -4.44
C VAL A 62 -1.53 -6.52 -5.59
N THR A 63 -1.45 -5.99 -6.79
CA THR A 63 -1.15 -6.75 -8.00
C THR A 63 0.29 -6.51 -8.39
N TYR A 64 1.01 -7.58 -8.65
CA TYR A 64 2.38 -7.56 -9.11
C TYR A 64 2.47 -8.03 -10.56
N PHE A 65 3.31 -7.38 -11.36
CA PHE A 65 3.47 -7.66 -12.78
C PHE A 65 4.88 -8.14 -13.11
N LYS A 66 4.98 -9.11 -14.02
CA LYS A 66 6.24 -9.64 -14.58
C LYS A 66 6.30 -9.35 -16.08
N ASN A 67 7.52 -9.22 -16.62
CA ASN A 67 7.80 -9.16 -18.06
C ASN A 67 6.98 -8.11 -18.84
N GLY A 68 6.90 -6.87 -18.34
CA GLY A 68 6.29 -5.77 -19.10
C GLY A 68 4.75 -5.76 -19.14
N GLY A 69 4.09 -6.41 -18.18
CA GLY A 69 2.64 -6.20 -17.92
C GLY A 69 1.82 -7.45 -17.64
N ALA A 70 2.39 -8.65 -17.66
CA ALA A 70 1.65 -9.86 -17.27
C ALA A 70 1.44 -9.88 -15.75
N VAL A 71 0.20 -10.01 -15.30
CA VAL A 71 -0.10 -10.22 -13.87
C VAL A 71 0.59 -11.49 -13.42
N PHE A 72 1.52 -11.36 -12.48
CA PHE A 72 2.24 -12.50 -11.92
C PHE A 72 1.54 -12.99 -10.66
N LYS A 73 1.22 -12.07 -9.74
CA LYS A 73 0.58 -12.38 -8.46
C LYS A 73 -0.37 -11.27 -8.03
N ASN A 74 -1.36 -11.65 -7.24
CA ASN A 74 -2.29 -10.74 -6.57
C ASN A 74 -2.43 -11.16 -5.11
N LEU A 75 -2.45 -10.19 -4.21
CA LEU A 75 -2.80 -10.33 -2.81
C LEU A 75 -4.01 -9.45 -2.51
N ASP A 76 -5.06 -10.05 -1.96
CA ASP A 76 -6.27 -9.36 -1.54
C ASP A 76 -6.39 -9.40 0.00
N PHE A 77 -6.91 -8.32 0.56
CA PHE A 77 -7.19 -8.22 1.99
C PHE A 77 -8.44 -7.38 2.24
N LEU A 78 -9.45 -8.01 2.85
CA LEU A 78 -10.70 -7.35 3.22
C LEU A 78 -10.50 -6.54 4.50
N VAL A 79 -10.53 -5.21 4.37
CA VAL A 79 -10.34 -4.25 5.46
C VAL A 79 -11.15 -2.98 5.20
N ASP A 80 -11.93 -2.53 6.20
CA ASP A 80 -12.57 -1.21 6.14
C ASP A 80 -11.56 -0.13 6.56
N LEU A 81 -10.89 0.49 5.59
CA LEU A 81 -9.87 1.50 5.90
C LEU A 81 -10.41 2.68 6.73
N ARG A 82 -11.71 2.98 6.64
CA ARG A 82 -12.35 4.07 7.41
C ARG A 82 -12.45 3.78 8.91
N ALA A 83 -12.33 2.51 9.30
CA ALA A 83 -12.29 2.12 10.70
C ALA A 83 -10.89 2.32 11.34
N HIS A 84 -9.86 2.52 10.52
CA HIS A 84 -8.46 2.56 10.96
C HIS A 84 -7.73 3.86 10.61
N LEU A 85 -8.21 4.59 9.60
CA LEU A 85 -7.58 5.79 9.07
C LEU A 85 -8.58 6.94 9.03
N PRO A 86 -8.14 8.19 9.30
CA PRO A 86 -8.95 9.37 9.09
C PRO A 86 -9.22 9.61 7.60
N GLU A 87 -10.14 10.52 7.30
CA GLU A 87 -10.49 10.91 5.93
C GLU A 87 -9.28 11.42 5.12
N TYR A 88 -8.36 12.14 5.77
CA TYR A 88 -7.15 12.67 5.16
C TYR A 88 -5.91 11.94 5.69
N VAL A 89 -5.20 11.29 4.77
CA VAL A 89 -3.99 10.54 5.06
C VAL A 89 -2.81 11.06 4.25
N THR A 90 -1.62 10.88 4.79
CA THR A 90 -0.36 10.90 4.05
C THR A 90 -0.08 9.48 3.59
N PHE A 91 0.40 9.33 2.36
CA PHE A 91 0.95 8.07 1.87
C PHE A 91 2.46 8.22 1.66
N GLY A 92 3.19 7.12 1.77
CA GLY A 92 4.63 7.12 1.51
C GLY A 92 5.19 5.72 1.30
N PHE A 93 6.50 5.69 1.03
CA PHE A 93 7.27 4.47 0.85
C PHE A 93 8.43 4.45 1.84
N SER A 94 8.81 3.25 2.28
CA SER A 94 10.02 3.01 3.05
C SER A 94 10.76 1.82 2.46
N GLY A 95 12.08 1.80 2.57
CA GLY A 95 12.92 0.69 2.11
C GLY A 95 13.99 0.39 3.15
N SER A 96 14.25 -0.89 3.38
CA SER A 96 15.27 -1.35 4.32
C SER A 96 16.16 -2.40 3.67
N THR A 97 17.40 -2.45 4.12
CA THR A 97 18.36 -3.49 3.76
C THR A 97 18.68 -4.30 5.00
N GLY A 98 18.81 -5.62 4.83
CA GLY A 98 19.21 -6.53 5.88
C GLY A 98 20.72 -6.70 5.94
N SER A 99 21.17 -7.94 6.09
CA SER A 99 22.62 -8.25 6.13
C SER A 99 23.29 -8.09 4.76
N SER A 100 22.51 -8.12 3.68
CA SER A 100 22.99 -7.94 2.31
C SER A 100 22.74 -6.52 1.80
N TYR A 101 23.52 -6.11 0.79
CA TYR A 101 23.30 -4.83 0.11
C TYR A 101 22.19 -4.96 -0.95
N GLU A 102 21.18 -4.11 -0.86
CA GLU A 102 20.13 -3.95 -1.86
C GLU A 102 19.95 -2.47 -2.20
N LYS A 103 19.71 -2.17 -3.47
CA LYS A 103 19.37 -0.81 -3.91
C LYS A 103 17.85 -0.66 -3.99
N ASN A 104 17.28 0.00 -2.99
CA ASN A 104 15.86 0.37 -2.97
C ASN A 104 15.63 1.65 -3.79
N SER A 105 15.15 1.52 -5.03
CA SER A 105 14.94 2.66 -5.94
C SER A 105 13.56 2.64 -6.58
N ILE A 106 12.77 3.69 -6.37
CA ILE A 106 11.50 3.90 -7.07
C ILE A 106 11.81 4.56 -8.42
N GLN A 107 11.66 3.82 -9.52
CA GLN A 107 11.93 4.35 -10.86
C GLN A 107 10.81 5.26 -11.36
N LYS A 108 9.55 4.86 -11.11
CA LYS A 108 8.34 5.59 -11.50
C LYS A 108 7.26 5.36 -10.45
N PHE A 109 6.45 6.38 -10.22
CA PHE A 109 5.27 6.33 -9.37
C PHE A 109 4.14 7.15 -10.01
N SER A 110 2.93 6.61 -9.98
CA SER A 110 1.72 7.30 -10.39
C SER A 110 0.57 6.97 -9.42
N THR A 111 -0.38 7.89 -9.32
CA THR A 111 -1.58 7.74 -8.50
C THR A 111 -2.81 8.18 -9.27
N ALA A 112 -3.94 7.53 -9.04
CA ALA A 112 -5.25 7.94 -9.52
C ALA A 112 -6.07 8.48 -8.34
N ARG A 113 -6.78 9.59 -8.51
CA ARG A 113 -7.61 10.16 -7.44
C ARG A 113 -8.84 9.28 -7.18
N LEU A 114 -9.15 9.08 -5.90
CA LEU A 114 -10.42 8.56 -5.41
C LEU A 114 -11.56 9.43 -5.98
N ARG A 115 -12.63 8.79 -6.48
CA ARG A 115 -13.90 9.49 -6.67
C ARG A 115 -14.44 9.79 -5.27
N ILE A 116 -14.56 11.07 -4.94
CA ILE A 116 -15.36 11.52 -3.81
C ILE A 116 -16.76 11.70 -4.39
N ASP A 117 -17.66 10.77 -4.08
CA ASP A 117 -19.09 10.99 -4.36
C ASP A 117 -19.57 12.05 -3.35
N GLU A 118 -19.64 13.30 -3.81
CA GLU A 118 -20.35 14.34 -3.05
C GLU A 118 -21.83 13.96 -3.04
N GLY A 119 -22.29 13.48 -1.87
CA GLY A 119 -23.65 13.00 -1.68
C GLY A 119 -24.69 14.04 -2.13
N GLU A 120 -25.68 13.56 -2.90
CA GLU A 120 -26.88 14.28 -3.26
C GLU A 120 -27.49 14.96 -2.02
N LYS A 121 -27.55 16.30 -2.05
CA LYS A 121 -28.38 17.03 -1.09
C LYS A 121 -29.83 16.83 -1.49
N GLU A 122 -30.51 15.90 -0.85
CA GLU A 122 -31.98 15.89 -0.85
C GLU A 122 -32.50 17.18 -0.20
N ALA A 123 -33.09 18.06 -1.02
CA ALA A 123 -33.96 19.10 -0.53
C ALA A 123 -35.36 18.51 -0.30
N ALA A 124 -35.63 18.09 0.93
CA ALA A 124 -36.96 17.71 1.37
C ALA A 124 -37.71 18.93 1.96
N LYS A 125 -38.93 19.11 1.45
CA LYS A 125 -40.09 19.91 1.94
C LYS A 125 -40.09 21.40 1.53
N GLU A 126 -41.22 21.98 1.13
CA GLU A 126 -42.57 21.86 1.72
C GLU A 126 -43.72 21.85 0.71
N GLY A 127 -44.85 21.27 1.15
CA GLY A 127 -46.12 21.32 0.45
C GLY A 127 -47.06 22.40 1.00
N VAL A 128 -48.08 22.68 0.18
CA VAL A 128 -49.42 23.19 0.48
C VAL A 128 -49.56 24.50 1.29
N GLY A 129 -50.03 25.51 0.56
CA GLY A 129 -50.78 26.68 1.03
C GLY A 129 -51.45 27.33 -0.16
#